data_AF-A0A954ETV6-F1
#
_entry.id   AF-A0A954ETV6-F1
#
_cell.length_a   1.000
_cell.length_b   1.000
_cell.length_c   1.000
_cell.angle_alpha   90.00
_cell.angle_beta   90.00
_cell.angle_gamma   90.00
#
_symmetry.space_group_name_H-M   'P 1'
#
loop_
_entity.id
_entity.type
_entity.pdbx_description
1 polymer ?
#
loop_
_entity_poly.entity_id
_entity_poly.type
_entity_poly.pdbx_seq_one_letter_code
_entity_poly.pdbx_strand_id
1 'polypeptide(L)'
;MSQSPENLTLHDKLSEADKLVRELIHHLESGFIPKAHGLRRTAREGRDPTEMDEVTDLTIRNSVEVVVQSDAFSREVGEKLHGFLMSIDHDVDAILGNR
;
A
#
# COMPACT_ATOMS: atom_id res chain seq x y z
N MET A 1 0.53 13.03 -13.73
CA MET A 1 -0.57 13.86 -13.20
C MET A 1 -1.75 12.94 -12.96
N SER A 2 -2.08 12.61 -11.71
CA SER A 2 -3.29 11.86 -11.39
C SER A 2 -4.49 12.77 -11.60
N GLN A 3 -5.38 12.43 -12.52
CA GLN A 3 -6.60 13.20 -12.76
C GLN A 3 -7.51 13.10 -11.53
N SER A 4 -8.12 14.22 -11.12
CA SER A 4 -9.12 14.22 -10.05
C SER A 4 -10.30 13.32 -10.44
N PRO A 5 -10.79 12.44 -9.54
CA PRO A 5 -11.93 11.57 -9.82
C PRO A 5 -13.15 12.35 -10.33
N GLU A 6 -13.34 13.59 -9.87
CA GLU A 6 -14.51 14.42 -10.22
C GLU A 6 -14.65 14.75 -11.71
N ASN A 7 -13.55 14.68 -12.47
CA ASN A 7 -13.54 15.03 -13.90
C ASN A 7 -13.69 13.80 -14.82
N LEU A 8 -13.91 12.62 -14.25
CA LEU A 8 -13.97 11.36 -14.97
C LEU A 8 -15.40 10.82 -15.06
N THR A 9 -15.68 10.07 -16.12
CA THR A 9 -16.93 9.33 -16.22
C THR A 9 -16.94 8.17 -15.21
N LEU A 10 -18.11 7.68 -14.81
CA LEU A 10 -18.23 6.52 -13.92
C LEU A 10 -17.44 5.29 -14.43
N HIS A 11 -17.47 5.05 -15.74
CA HIS A 11 -16.70 3.98 -16.38
C HIS A 11 -15.19 4.16 -16.18
N ASP A 12 -14.68 5.39 -16.36
CA ASP A 12 -13.26 5.68 -16.20
C ASP A 12 -12.85 5.61 -14.73
N LYS A 13 -13.69 6.09 -13.80
CA LYS A 13 -13.46 5.93 -12.35
C LYS A 13 -13.34 4.46 -11.95
N LEU A 14 -14.24 3.59 -12.45
CA LEU A 14 -14.20 2.15 -12.20
C LEU A 14 -12.92 1.52 -12.77
N SER A 15 -12.52 1.94 -13.98
CA SER A 15 -11.30 1.45 -14.63
C SER A 15 -10.03 1.85 -13.84
N GLU A 16 -9.95 3.10 -13.36
CA GLU A 16 -8.84 3.55 -12.53
C GLU A 16 -8.83 2.87 -11.16
N ALA A 17 -10.00 2.67 -10.54
CA ALA A 17 -10.11 1.92 -9.30
C ALA A 17 -9.62 0.47 -9.45
N ASP A 18 -9.96 -0.24 -10.54
CA ASP A 18 -9.48 -1.61 -10.80
C ASP A 18 -7.95 -1.64 -10.96
N LYS A 19 -7.36 -0.66 -11.67
CA LYS A 19 -5.90 -0.53 -11.79
C LYS A 19 -5.24 -0.35 -10.42
N LEU A 20 -5.76 0.56 -9.60
CA LEU A 20 -5.25 0.83 -8.25
C LEU A 20 -5.38 -0.38 -7.32
N VAL A 21 -6.47 -1.15 -7.43
CA VAL A 21 -6.66 -2.41 -6.68
C VAL A 21 -5.56 -3.40 -7.06
N ARG A 22 -5.34 -3.61 -8.36
CA ARG A 22 -4.31 -4.55 -8.84
C ARG A 22 -2.91 -4.11 -8.43
N GLU A 23 -2.62 -2.81 -8.52
CA GLU A 23 -1.35 -2.23 -8.08
C GLU A 23 -1.13 -2.42 -6.57
N LEU A 24 -2.16 -2.15 -5.76
CA LEU A 24 -2.09 -2.34 -4.31
C LEU A 24 -1.86 -3.81 -3.94
N ILE A 25 -2.62 -4.74 -4.54
CA ILE A 25 -2.45 -6.18 -4.32
C ILE A 25 -1.04 -6.60 -4.68
N HIS A 26 -0.58 -6.23 -5.88
CA HIS A 26 0.75 -6.59 -6.36
C HIS A 26 1.84 -6.08 -5.41
N HIS A 27 1.76 -4.83 -4.97
CA HIS A 27 2.74 -4.27 -4.06
C HIS A 27 2.68 -4.88 -2.65
N LEU A 28 1.50 -5.22 -2.15
CA LEU A 28 1.37 -5.91 -0.87
C LEU A 28 2.03 -7.29 -0.93
N GLU A 29 1.74 -8.08 -1.96
CA GLU A 29 2.22 -9.45 -2.13
C GLU A 29 3.72 -9.53 -2.42
N SER A 30 4.21 -8.70 -3.34
CA SER A 30 5.60 -8.77 -3.84
C SER A 30 6.54 -7.77 -3.15
N GLY A 31 6.01 -6.72 -2.54
CA GLY A 31 6.77 -5.63 -1.93
C GLY A 31 6.69 -5.66 -0.41
N PHE A 32 5.55 -5.26 0.15
CA PHE A 32 5.41 -4.98 1.59
C PHE A 32 5.53 -6.25 2.45
N ILE A 33 4.72 -7.28 2.18
CA ILE A 33 4.68 -8.49 3.00
C ILE A 33 6.06 -9.18 3.10
N PRO A 34 6.79 -9.39 1.99
CA PRO A 34 8.14 -9.97 2.05
C PRO A 34 9.12 -9.13 2.86
N LYS A 35 9.11 -7.80 2.71
CA LYS A 35 9.98 -6.89 3.49
C LYS A 35 9.68 -6.94 4.98
N ALA A 36 8.40 -6.94 5.35
CA ALA A 36 7.97 -7.06 6.74
C ALA A 36 8.37 -8.40 7.35
N HIS A 37 8.23 -9.49 6.60
CA HIS A 37 8.74 -10.81 7.02
C HIS A 37 10.26 -10.83 7.17
N GLY A 38 10.99 -10.19 6.24
CA GLY A 38 12.44 -10.02 6.30
C GLY A 38 12.88 -9.34 7.59
N LEU A 39 12.33 -8.15 7.88
CA LEU A 39 12.59 -7.42 9.12
C LEU A 39 12.30 -8.27 10.36
N ARG A 40 11.19 -9.01 10.38
CA ARG A 40 10.84 -9.88 11.51
C ARG A 40 11.88 -10.98 11.74
N ARG A 41 12.49 -11.54 10.69
CA ARG A 41 13.56 -12.54 10.82
C ARG A 41 14.84 -11.92 11.34
N THR A 42 15.29 -10.82 10.72
CA THR A 42 16.50 -10.09 11.13
C THR A 42 16.43 -9.63 12.58
N ALA A 43 15.26 -9.17 13.05
CA ALA A 43 15.06 -8.77 14.43
C ALA A 43 15.01 -9.95 15.43
N ARG A 44 14.80 -11.19 14.95
CA ARG A 44 14.82 -12.41 15.77
C ARG A 44 16.22 -13.03 15.85
N GLU A 45 16.96 -13.04 14.74
CA GLU A 45 18.35 -13.52 14.64
C GLU A 45 19.27 -12.71 15.57
N GLY A 46 19.08 -11.38 15.66
CA GLY A 46 19.79 -10.53 16.62
C GLY A 46 19.50 -10.80 18.11
N ARG A 47 18.64 -11.77 18.46
CA ARG A 47 18.42 -12.22 19.85
C ARG A 47 19.14 -13.52 20.19
N ASP A 48 19.67 -14.24 19.21
CA ASP A 48 20.47 -15.45 19.46
C ASP A 48 21.92 -15.03 19.79
N PRO A 49 22.45 -15.34 20.99
CA PRO A 49 23.79 -14.94 21.40
C PRO A 49 24.90 -15.40 20.44
N THR A 50 24.68 -16.42 19.61
CA THR A 50 25.65 -16.89 18.62
C THR A 50 25.66 -16.10 17.31
N GLU A 51 24.63 -15.29 17.04
CA GLU A 51 24.45 -14.50 15.80
C GLU A 51 24.48 -12.98 16.06
N MET A 52 24.59 -12.57 17.33
CA MET A 52 24.57 -11.15 17.75
C MET A 52 25.67 -10.28 17.11
N ASP A 53 26.81 -10.85 16.70
CA ASP A 53 27.88 -10.09 16.05
C ASP A 53 27.58 -9.78 14.56
N GLU A 54 26.62 -10.44 13.92
CA GLU A 54 26.32 -10.25 12.49
C GLU A 54 25.21 -9.21 12.25
N VAL A 55 24.27 -9.04 13.20
CA VAL A 55 23.13 -8.13 13.07
C VAL A 55 23.36 -6.87 13.89
N THR A 56 23.90 -5.84 13.24
CA THR A 56 24.08 -4.52 13.86
C THR A 56 22.76 -3.75 13.99
N ASP A 57 22.70 -2.79 14.92
CA ASP A 57 21.61 -1.80 15.00
C ASP A 57 21.37 -1.07 13.67
N LEU A 58 22.43 -0.85 12.89
CA LEU A 58 22.35 -0.25 11.56
C LEU A 58 21.61 -1.16 10.59
N THR A 59 21.87 -2.47 10.62
CA THR A 59 21.16 -3.48 9.80
C THR A 59 19.66 -3.49 10.10
N ILE A 60 19.29 -3.43 11.39
CA ILE A 60 17.89 -3.34 11.81
C ILE A 60 17.27 -2.03 11.32
N ARG A 61 17.94 -0.89 11.52
CA ARG A 61 17.44 0.43 11.10
C ARG A 61 17.18 0.50 9.59
N ASN A 62 18.12 0.01 8.78
CA ASN A 62 17.96 -0.03 7.33
C ASN A 62 16.78 -0.94 6.92
N SER A 63 16.62 -2.08 7.59
CA SER A 63 15.49 -2.98 7.33
C SER A 63 14.14 -2.35 7.70
N VAL A 64 14.09 -1.58 8.80
CA VAL A 64 12.91 -0.81 9.19
C VAL A 64 12.60 0.26 8.15
N GLU A 65 13.59 1.01 7.68
CA GLU A 65 13.42 2.06 6.67
C GLU A 65 12.77 1.50 5.40
N VAL A 66 13.27 0.36 4.90
CA VAL A 66 12.73 -0.31 3.71
C VAL A 66 11.27 -0.72 3.89
N VAL A 67 10.89 -1.22 5.08
CA VAL A 67 9.50 -1.58 5.39
C VAL A 67 8.62 -0.34 5.45
N VAL A 68 9.06 0.71 6.14
CA VAL A 68 8.30 1.97 6.30
C VAL A 68 8.06 2.65 4.96
N GLN A 69 9.08 2.70 4.08
CA GLN A 69 8.92 3.23 2.72
C GLN A 69 7.90 2.41 1.91
N SER A 70 7.91 1.07 2.07
CA SER A 70 6.96 0.20 1.40
C SER A 70 5.53 0.34 1.95
N ASP A 71 5.36 0.59 3.26
CA ASP A 71 4.08 0.92 3.89
C ASP A 71 3.53 2.24 3.36
N ALA A 72 4.39 3.27 3.28
CA ALA A 72 4.02 4.59 2.78
C ALA A 72 3.44 4.54 1.36
N PHE A 73 4.08 3.78 0.46
CA PHE A 73 3.53 3.56 -0.89
C PHE A 73 2.16 2.86 -0.85
N SER A 74 1.99 1.84 0.00
CA SER A 74 0.71 1.12 0.14
C SER A 74 -0.40 2.05 0.60
N ARG A 75 -0.09 2.96 1.54
CA ARG A 75 -1.02 3.99 2.02
C ARG A 75 -1.39 4.98 0.93
N GLU A 76 -0.41 5.47 0.17
CA GLU A 76 -0.67 6.41 -0.93
C GLU A 76 -1.60 5.81 -1.99
N VAL A 77 -1.35 4.56 -2.41
CA VAL A 77 -2.24 3.87 -3.36
C VAL A 77 -3.63 3.64 -2.74
N GLY A 78 -3.68 3.23 -1.47
CA GLY A 78 -4.93 3.03 -0.74
C GLY A 78 -5.77 4.30 -0.60
N GLU A 79 -5.15 5.44 -0.31
CA GLU A 79 -5.81 6.74 -0.23
C GLU A 79 -6.39 7.18 -1.58
N LYS A 80 -5.62 6.99 -2.67
CA LYS A 80 -6.11 7.26 -4.03
C LYS A 80 -7.30 6.36 -4.38
N LEU A 81 -7.19 5.06 -4.11
CA LEU A 81 -8.26 4.10 -4.35
C LEU A 81 -9.52 4.47 -3.57
N HIS A 82 -9.38 4.83 -2.30
CA HIS A 82 -10.50 5.27 -1.47
C HIS A 82 -11.19 6.51 -2.07
N GLY A 83 -10.43 7.49 -2.55
CA GLY A 83 -10.98 8.65 -3.25
C GLY A 83 -11.81 8.29 -4.48
N PHE A 84 -11.33 7.34 -5.29
CA PHE A 84 -12.10 6.84 -6.44
C PHE A 84 -13.37 6.10 -6.02
N LEU A 85 -13.29 5.22 -5.02
CA LEU A 85 -14.45 4.46 -4.53
C LEU A 85 -15.53 5.38 -3.96
N MET A 86 -15.16 6.42 -3.22
CA MET A 86 -16.11 7.42 -2.71
C MET A 86 -16.76 8.24 -3.83
N SER A 87 -16.00 8.58 -4.87
CA SER A 87 -16.55 9.27 -6.04
C SER A 87 -17.50 8.39 -6.84
N ILE A 88 -17.20 7.09 -6.97
CA ILE A 88 -18.09 6.10 -7.59
C ILE A 88 -19.39 5.95 -6.81
N ASP A 89 -19.29 5.80 -5.48
CA ASP A 89 -20.46 5.68 -4.60
C ASP A 89 -21.40 6.88 -4.75
N HIS A 90 -20.83 8.09 -4.77
CA HIS A 90 -21.58 9.33 -5.02
C HIS A 90 -22.30 9.34 -6.37
N ASP A 91 -21.62 8.97 -7.46
CA ASP A 91 -22.22 8.94 -8.80
C ASP A 91 -23.36 7.92 -8.89
N VAL A 92 -23.17 6.73 -8.29
CA VAL A 92 -24.17 5.66 -8.27
C VAL A 92 -25.41 6.10 -7.49
N ASP A 93 -25.23 6.71 -6.32
CA ASP A 93 -26.34 7.27 -5.54
C ASP A 93 -27.13 8.32 -6.31
N ALA A 94 -26.44 9.19 -7.06
CA ALA A 94 -27.08 10.21 -7.90
C ALA A 94 -27.88 9.59 -9.05
N ILE A 95 -27.40 8.50 -9.65
CA ILE A 95 -28.09 7.77 -10.73
C ILE A 95 -29.32 7.03 -10.20
N LEU A 96 -29.23 6.43 -9.01
CA LEU A 96 -30.30 5.63 -8.41
C LEU A 96 -31.39 6.48 -7.74
N GLY A 97 -31.13 7.78 -7.50
CA GLY A 97 -32.08 8.66 -6.84
C GLY A 97 -32.21 8.39 -5.33
N ASN A 98 -31.15 7.87 -4.70
CA ASN A 98 -31.10 7.65 -3.26
C ASN A 98 -30.85 8.95 -2.44
N ARG A 99 -30.98 10.11 -3.09
CA ARG A 99 -30.78 11.46 -2.52
C ARG A 99 -31.99 12.35 -2.74
#